data_AF-A0A1F6R2V9-F1
#
_entry.id   AF-A0A1F6R2V9-F1
#
_cell.length_a   1.000
_cell.length_b   1.000
_cell.length_c   1.000
_cell.angle_alpha   90.00
_cell.angle_beta   90.00
_cell.angle_gamma   90.00
#
_symmetry.space_group_name_H-M   'P 1'
#
loop_
_entity.id
_entity.type
_entity.pdbx_description
1 polymer ?
#
loop_
_entity_poly.entity_id
_entity_poly.type
_entity_poly.pdbx_seq_one_letter_code
_entity_poly.pdbx_strand_id
1 'polypeptide(L)'
;MKPKIEFSKKAKVLIITSLIAFAFLVVGIMTGDGGIIGNMLILSVFVVSIPFMIITYMDYRRFKEMELRFPDFLRDLVESTKSGIPLHKAIINANQTNYGPLSDEINKMANQLSWNVSLIKVLEQFNKRMTPSPVLRKLIRVIIETYKSGGLIYRTLDSLSVTLNTIQDTEK
;
A
#
# COMPACT_ATOMS: atom_id res chain seq x y z
N MET A 1 19.65 9.37 -4.71
CA MET A 1 18.23 9.48 -4.27
C MET A 1 18.03 8.61 -3.04
N LYS A 2 18.00 9.21 -1.84
CA LYS A 2 17.82 8.48 -0.57
C LYS A 2 16.35 8.04 -0.46
N PRO A 3 16.05 6.81 -0.02
CA PRO A 3 14.67 6.39 0.18
C PRO A 3 14.05 7.28 1.26
N LYS A 4 12.93 7.94 0.97
CA LYS A 4 12.12 8.62 1.98
C LYS A 4 11.51 7.54 2.86
N ILE A 5 12.24 7.28 3.93
CA ILE A 5 12.01 6.42 5.07
C ILE A 5 10.67 6.79 5.74
N GLU A 6 9.59 6.07 5.40
CA GLU A 6 8.45 5.88 6.33
C GLU A 6 8.89 5.15 7.62
N PHE A 7 10.09 4.53 7.60
CA PHE A 7 10.78 4.02 8.78
C PHE A 7 10.99 5.07 9.89
N SER A 8 10.94 6.39 9.67
CA SER A 8 11.29 7.36 10.72
C SER A 8 10.27 7.37 11.85
N LYS A 9 8.98 7.35 11.52
CA LYS A 9 7.93 7.30 12.56
C LYS A 9 7.81 5.90 13.16
N LYS A 10 7.81 4.85 12.34
CA LYS A 10 7.70 3.46 12.80
C LYS A 10 8.90 3.04 13.67
N ALA A 11 10.12 3.33 13.22
CA ALA A 11 11.32 3.04 14.00
C ALA A 11 11.37 3.88 15.28
N LYS A 12 10.96 5.15 15.26
CA LYS A 12 10.85 5.96 16.49
C LYS A 12 9.89 5.33 17.49
N VAL A 13 8.70 4.90 17.05
CA VAL A 13 7.72 4.24 17.94
C VAL A 13 8.29 2.94 18.49
N LEU A 14 8.94 2.10 17.67
CA LEU A 14 9.54 0.84 18.13
C LEU A 14 10.71 1.03 19.10
N ILE A 15 11.54 2.05 18.88
CA ILE A 15 12.64 2.39 19.78
C ILE A 15 12.08 2.87 21.13
N ILE A 16 11.05 3.73 21.12
CA ILE A 16 10.41 4.24 22.33
C ILE A 16 9.73 3.10 23.10
N THR A 17 8.97 2.23 22.43
CA THR A 17 8.28 1.11 23.10
C THR A 17 9.25 0.08 23.65
N SER A 18 10.36 -0.20 22.94
CA SER A 18 11.45 -1.04 23.48
C SER A 18 12.11 -0.43 24.72
N LEU A 19 12.36 0.88 24.72
CA LEU A 19 12.93 1.58 25.89
C LEU A 19 12.01 1.51 27.11
N ILE A 20 10.71 1.72 26.90
CA ILE A 20 9.71 1.64 27.98
C ILE A 20 9.60 0.21 28.51
N ALA A 21 9.56 -0.79 27.62
CA ALA A 21 9.54 -2.20 28.03
C ALA A 21 10.80 -2.59 28.82
N PHE A 22 11.97 -2.10 28.42
CA PHE A 22 13.22 -2.32 29.14
C PHE A 22 13.19 -1.69 30.54
N ALA A 23 12.64 -0.48 30.70
CA ALA A 23 12.48 0.15 32.00
C ALA A 23 11.56 -0.67 32.93
N PHE A 24 10.46 -1.22 32.41
CA PHE A 24 9.57 -2.12 33.19
C PHE A 24 10.31 -3.36 33.70
N LEU A 25 11.18 -3.96 32.88
CA LEU A 25 11.98 -5.12 33.30
C LEU A 25 12.99 -4.76 34.39
N VAL A 26 13.67 -3.62 34.26
CA VAL A 26 14.64 -3.14 35.28
C VAL A 26 13.92 -2.88 36.61
N VAL A 27 12.78 -2.19 36.60
CA VAL A 27 11.98 -1.94 37.80
C VAL A 27 11.53 -3.25 38.43
N GLY A 28 11.04 -4.20 37.63
CA GLY A 28 10.61 -5.52 38.13
C GLY A 28 11.73 -6.25 38.87
N ILE A 29 12.94 -6.29 38.28
CA ILE A 29 14.12 -6.94 38.89
C ILE A 29 14.56 -6.24 40.18
N MET A 30 14.51 -4.89 40.23
CA MET A 30 14.92 -4.12 41.42
C MET A 30 14.02 -4.38 42.64
N THR A 31 12.75 -4.76 42.44
CA THR A 31 11.84 -5.06 43.55
C THR A 31 12.14 -6.36 44.28
N GLY A 32 12.79 -7.35 43.64
CA GLY A 32 13.14 -8.64 44.26
C GLY A 32 11.96 -9.58 44.58
N ASP A 33 10.72 -9.18 44.31
CA ASP A 33 9.50 -9.98 44.50
C ASP A 33 9.14 -10.73 43.21
N GLY A 34 9.01 -12.07 43.31
CA GLY A 34 8.69 -12.93 42.17
C GLY A 34 7.34 -12.64 41.51
N GLY A 35 6.33 -12.21 42.27
CA GLY A 35 5.02 -11.83 41.75
C GLY A 35 5.06 -10.52 40.95
N ILE A 36 5.83 -9.54 41.43
CA ILE A 36 6.01 -8.26 40.72
C ILE A 36 6.80 -8.48 39.42
N ILE A 37 7.84 -9.32 39.45
CA ILE A 37 8.63 -9.68 38.26
C ILE A 37 7.74 -10.31 37.18
N GLY A 38 6.87 -11.25 37.56
CA GLY A 38 5.93 -11.89 36.64
C GLY A 38 4.99 -10.90 35.96
N ASN A 39 4.39 -9.98 36.73
CA ASN A 39 3.49 -8.95 36.20
C ASN A 39 4.21 -7.96 35.28
N MET A 40 5.43 -7.53 35.64
CA MET A 40 6.22 -6.60 34.82
C MET A 40 6.67 -7.23 33.50
N LEU A 41 6.99 -8.52 33.49
CA LEU A 41 7.26 -9.27 32.26
C LEU A 41 6.07 -9.25 31.31
N ILE A 42 4.87 -9.58 31.82
CA ILE A 42 3.64 -9.59 31.01
C ILE A 42 3.36 -8.19 30.45
N LEU A 43 3.43 -7.15 31.28
CA LEU A 43 3.20 -5.76 30.85
C LEU A 43 4.20 -5.31 29.79
N SER A 44 5.49 -5.67 29.92
CA SER A 44 6.52 -5.32 28.95
C SER A 44 6.24 -5.89 27.55
N VAL A 45 5.70 -7.11 27.47
CA VAL A 45 5.33 -7.75 26.20
C VAL A 45 4.16 -7.01 25.55
N PHE A 46 3.15 -6.62 26.33
CA PHE A 46 2.02 -5.86 25.80
C PHE A 46 2.42 -4.46 25.31
N VAL A 47 3.32 -3.78 26.03
CA VAL A 47 3.83 -2.44 25.66
C VAL A 47 4.52 -2.43 24.31
N VAL A 48 5.23 -3.51 23.93
CA VAL A 48 5.86 -3.61 22.61
C VAL A 48 4.88 -4.13 21.56
N SER A 49 4.10 -5.15 21.90
CA SER A 49 3.26 -5.87 20.95
C SER A 49 2.08 -5.03 20.44
N ILE A 50 1.43 -4.27 21.32
CA ILE A 50 0.22 -3.49 20.96
C ILE A 50 0.55 -2.41 19.92
N PRO A 51 1.55 -1.52 20.13
CA PRO A 51 1.86 -0.49 19.15
C PRO A 51 2.36 -1.06 17.82
N PHE A 52 3.12 -2.15 17.86
CA PHE A 52 3.57 -2.86 16.66
C PHE A 52 2.39 -3.42 15.86
N MET A 53 1.43 -4.05 16.54
CA MET A 53 0.22 -4.58 15.92
C MET A 53 -0.62 -3.46 15.28
N ILE A 54 -0.83 -2.34 15.98
CA ILE A 54 -1.61 -1.20 15.46
C ILE A 54 -0.97 -0.63 14.19
N ILE A 55 0.34 -0.38 14.19
CA ILE A 55 1.03 0.19 13.02
C ILE A 55 0.92 -0.75 11.82
N THR A 56 1.19 -2.03 12.03
CA THR A 56 1.13 -3.02 10.95
C THR A 56 -0.29 -3.19 10.41
N TYR A 57 -1.29 -3.15 11.30
CA TYR A 57 -2.69 -3.21 10.93
C TYR A 57 -3.14 -1.98 10.14
N MET A 58 -2.69 -0.78 10.49
CA MET A 58 -2.99 0.44 9.74
C MET A 58 -2.44 0.39 8.32
N ASP A 59 -1.20 -0.09 8.15
CA ASP A 59 -0.64 -0.29 6.81
C ASP A 59 -1.47 -1.29 6.02
N TYR A 60 -1.72 -2.47 6.62
CA TYR A 60 -2.51 -3.52 6.00
C TYR A 60 -3.88 -3.00 5.54
N ARG A 61 -4.58 -2.29 6.41
CA ARG A 61 -5.87 -1.67 6.10
C ARG A 61 -5.77 -0.69 4.94
N ARG A 62 -4.75 0.17 4.91
CA ARG A 62 -4.54 1.12 3.80
C ARG A 62 -4.37 0.40 2.47
N PHE A 63 -3.58 -0.69 2.43
CA PHE A 63 -3.40 -1.47 1.20
C PHE A 63 -4.66 -2.22 0.79
N LYS A 64 -5.42 -2.75 1.76
CA LYS A 64 -6.71 -3.38 1.48
C LYS A 64 -7.73 -2.38 0.92
N GLU A 65 -7.77 -1.16 1.45
CA GLU A 65 -8.61 -0.08 0.91
C GLU A 65 -8.17 0.31 -0.53
N MET A 66 -6.87 0.29 -0.84
CA MET A 66 -6.39 0.49 -2.22
C MET A 66 -6.82 -0.65 -3.14
N GLU A 67 -6.74 -1.91 -2.70
CA GLU A 67 -7.27 -3.07 -3.44
C GLU A 67 -8.76 -2.94 -3.73
N LEU A 68 -9.52 -2.43 -2.77
CA LEU A 68 -10.96 -2.20 -2.91
C LEU A 68 -11.29 -1.17 -3.99
N ARG A 69 -10.49 -0.09 -4.09
CA ARG A 69 -10.70 1.03 -5.02
C ARG A 69 -10.03 0.86 -6.38
N PHE A 70 -9.13 -0.11 -6.52
CA PHE A 70 -8.42 -0.37 -7.76
C PHE A 70 -9.33 -0.70 -8.97
N PRO A 71 -10.44 -1.44 -8.83
CA PRO A 71 -11.32 -1.75 -9.97
C PRO A 71 -11.99 -0.52 -10.55
N ASP A 72 -12.37 0.44 -9.69
CA ASP A 72 -12.96 1.72 -10.10
C ASP A 72 -11.94 2.50 -10.94
N PHE A 73 -10.69 2.59 -10.49
CA PHE A 73 -9.61 3.18 -11.27
C PHE A 73 -9.42 2.49 -12.63
N LEU A 74 -9.41 1.15 -12.67
CA LEU A 74 -9.28 0.42 -13.93
C LEU A 74 -10.45 0.69 -14.87
N ARG A 75 -11.69 0.78 -14.35
CA ARG A 75 -12.88 1.08 -15.15
C ARG A 75 -12.78 2.45 -15.82
N ASP A 76 -12.36 3.47 -15.09
CA ASP A 76 -12.20 4.82 -15.64
C ASP A 76 -11.10 4.87 -16.73
N LEU A 77 -10.02 4.09 -16.54
CA LEU A 77 -9.00 3.93 -17.57
C LEU A 77 -9.54 3.20 -18.81
N VAL A 78 -10.38 2.18 -18.65
CA VAL A 78 -11.03 1.47 -19.75
C VAL A 78 -11.92 2.43 -20.54
N GLU A 79 -12.77 3.19 -19.87
CA GLU A 79 -13.68 4.14 -20.51
C GLU A 79 -12.91 5.20 -21.31
N SER A 80 -11.86 5.76 -20.71
CA SER A 80 -10.98 6.73 -21.38
C SER A 80 -10.24 6.12 -22.58
N THR A 81 -9.69 4.92 -22.43
CA THR A 81 -8.91 4.28 -23.50
C THR A 81 -9.78 3.75 -24.64
N LYS A 82 -11.02 3.32 -24.36
CA LYS A 82 -12.02 2.96 -25.37
C LYS A 82 -12.41 4.16 -26.24
N SER A 83 -12.40 5.38 -25.70
CA SER A 83 -12.65 6.61 -26.46
C SER A 83 -11.42 7.12 -27.23
N GLY A 84 -10.34 6.34 -27.30
CA GLY A 84 -9.11 6.69 -28.03
C GLY A 84 -8.13 7.56 -27.24
N ILE A 85 -8.36 7.85 -25.96
CA ILE A 85 -7.41 8.58 -25.13
C ILE A 85 -6.20 7.68 -24.82
N PRO A 86 -4.96 8.10 -25.10
CA PRO A 86 -3.78 7.31 -24.75
C PRO A 86 -3.69 7.03 -23.25
N LEU A 87 -3.24 5.82 -22.86
CA LEU A 87 -3.20 5.38 -21.46
C LEU A 87 -2.45 6.36 -20.52
N HIS A 88 -1.36 6.98 -20.97
CA HIS A 88 -0.65 7.97 -20.17
C HIS A 88 -1.50 9.22 -19.88
N LYS A 89 -2.32 9.67 -20.84
CA LYS A 89 -3.28 10.78 -20.63
C LYS A 89 -4.46 10.33 -19.76
N ALA A 90 -4.95 9.11 -19.93
CA ALA A 90 -6.01 8.56 -19.08
C ALA A 90 -5.58 8.54 -17.60
N ILE A 91 -4.35 8.13 -17.29
CA ILE A 91 -3.81 8.15 -15.92
C ILE A 91 -3.67 9.59 -15.39
N ILE A 92 -3.26 10.54 -16.24
CA ILE A 92 -3.21 11.96 -15.87
C ILE A 92 -4.62 12.45 -15.52
N ASN A 93 -5.63 12.16 -16.35
CA ASN A 93 -7.01 12.60 -16.12
C ASN A 93 -7.64 11.96 -14.88
N ALA A 94 -7.27 10.71 -14.55
CA ALA A 94 -7.75 10.03 -13.35
C ALA A 94 -7.35 10.75 -12.04
N ASN A 95 -6.38 11.67 -12.05
CA ASN A 95 -6.02 12.45 -10.86
C ASN A 95 -7.15 13.37 -10.35
N GLN A 96 -8.19 13.60 -11.17
CA GLN A 96 -9.35 14.42 -10.81
C GLN A 96 -10.39 13.64 -10.00
N THR A 97 -10.29 12.31 -9.95
CA THR A 97 -11.24 11.43 -9.28
C THR A 97 -10.68 10.95 -7.93
N ASN A 98 -11.56 10.81 -6.94
CA ASN A 98 -11.20 10.30 -5.61
C ASN A 98 -11.37 8.78 -5.51
N TYR A 99 -10.24 8.07 -5.39
CA TYR A 99 -10.15 6.63 -5.19
C TYR A 99 -9.65 6.28 -3.78
N GLY A 100 -9.88 7.17 -2.80
CA GLY A 100 -9.43 6.99 -1.42
C GLY A 100 -7.90 6.93 -1.32
N PRO A 101 -7.32 5.97 -0.57
CA PRO A 101 -5.87 5.88 -0.40
C PRO A 101 -5.09 5.67 -1.70
N LEU A 102 -5.75 5.20 -2.77
CA LEU A 102 -5.13 5.00 -4.09
C LEU A 102 -4.87 6.33 -4.82
N SER A 103 -5.64 7.39 -4.52
CA SER A 103 -5.48 8.70 -5.16
C SER A 103 -4.08 9.29 -4.95
N ASP A 104 -3.45 9.08 -3.80
CA ASP A 104 -2.07 9.51 -3.54
C ASP A 104 -1.09 8.94 -4.58
N GLU A 105 -1.31 7.70 -4.97
CA GLU A 105 -0.44 6.96 -5.87
C GLU A 105 -0.73 7.28 -7.34
N ILE A 106 -2.00 7.49 -7.68
CA ILE A 106 -2.42 8.01 -8.99
C ILE A 106 -1.86 9.42 -9.20
N ASN A 107 -1.94 10.30 -8.19
CA ASN A 107 -1.36 11.64 -8.25
C ASN A 107 0.16 11.61 -8.50
N LYS A 108 0.89 10.68 -7.85
CA LYS A 108 2.33 10.48 -8.12
C LYS A 108 2.57 10.05 -9.56
N MET A 109 1.77 9.12 -10.09
CA MET A 109 1.89 8.67 -11.48
C MET A 109 1.58 9.80 -12.46
N ALA A 110 0.46 10.51 -12.27
CA ALA A 110 0.04 11.64 -13.09
C ALA A 110 1.15 12.71 -13.15
N ASN A 111 1.70 13.10 -11.98
CA ASN A 111 2.81 14.05 -11.92
C ASN A 111 4.03 13.58 -12.71
N GLN A 112 4.43 12.31 -12.59
CA GLN A 112 5.56 11.79 -13.36
C GLN A 112 5.30 11.79 -14.88
N LEU A 113 4.08 11.41 -15.29
CA LEU A 113 3.67 11.39 -16.69
C LEU A 113 3.58 12.80 -17.29
N SER A 114 3.06 13.78 -16.53
CA SER A 114 3.04 15.20 -16.94
C SER A 114 4.44 15.77 -17.17
N TRP A 115 5.45 15.20 -16.52
CA TRP A 115 6.87 15.53 -16.69
C TRP A 115 7.56 14.61 -17.72
N ASN A 116 6.78 13.99 -18.60
CA ASN A 116 7.24 13.17 -19.71
C ASN A 116 8.09 11.95 -19.31
N VAL A 117 7.96 11.46 -18.06
CA VAL A 117 8.55 10.19 -17.64
C VAL A 117 7.84 9.05 -18.36
N SER A 118 8.58 8.06 -18.87
CA SER A 118 7.99 6.96 -19.62
C SER A 118 6.96 6.18 -18.80
N LEU A 119 5.82 5.85 -19.43
CA LEU A 119 4.71 5.15 -18.79
C LEU A 119 5.15 3.83 -18.15
N ILE A 120 5.98 3.05 -18.84
CA ILE A 120 6.54 1.80 -18.31
C ILE A 120 7.29 2.05 -16.99
N LYS A 121 8.15 3.07 -16.94
CA LYS A 121 8.92 3.40 -15.73
C LYS A 121 8.00 3.85 -14.59
N VAL A 122 6.94 4.60 -14.89
CA VAL A 122 5.95 5.04 -13.90
C VAL A 122 5.20 3.84 -13.32
N LEU A 123 4.70 2.94 -14.18
CA LEU A 123 4.00 1.73 -13.74
C LEU A 123 4.91 0.77 -12.97
N GLU A 124 6.17 0.62 -13.35
CA GLU A 124 7.15 -0.20 -12.62
C GLU A 124 7.43 0.38 -11.22
N GLN A 125 7.54 1.72 -11.11
CA GLN A 125 7.70 2.37 -9.81
C GLN A 125 6.44 2.25 -8.95
N PHE A 126 5.25 2.37 -9.54
CA PHE A 126 3.98 2.15 -8.88
C PHE A 126 3.87 0.71 -8.35
N ASN A 127 4.19 -0.28 -9.18
CA ASN A 127 4.26 -1.70 -8.80
C ASN A 127 5.21 -1.94 -7.62
N LYS A 128 6.38 -1.28 -7.60
CA LYS A 128 7.35 -1.42 -6.50
C LYS A 128 6.81 -0.87 -5.17
N ARG A 129 5.99 0.18 -5.20
CA ARG A 129 5.37 0.76 -3.99
C ARG A 129 4.24 -0.11 -3.45
N MET A 130 3.60 -0.92 -4.30
CA MET A 130 2.57 -1.89 -3.90
C MET A 130 3.12 -3.20 -3.29
N THR A 131 4.35 -3.21 -2.78
CA THR A 131 4.98 -4.41 -2.16
C THR A 131 4.09 -5.11 -1.12
N PRO A 132 3.37 -4.40 -0.23
CA PRO A 132 2.50 -5.03 0.76
C PRO A 132 1.24 -5.70 0.20
N SER A 133 0.86 -5.43 -1.06
CA SER A 133 -0.28 -6.06 -1.73
C SER A 133 0.19 -6.96 -2.89
N PRO A 134 0.22 -8.29 -2.71
CA PRO A 134 0.53 -9.23 -3.79
C PRO A 134 -0.46 -9.13 -4.96
N VAL A 135 -1.73 -8.84 -4.66
CA VAL A 135 -2.82 -8.72 -5.63
C VAL A 135 -2.56 -7.54 -6.56
N LEU A 136 -2.40 -6.32 -6.03
CA LEU A 136 -2.12 -5.13 -6.84
C LEU A 136 -0.86 -5.33 -7.70
N ARG A 137 0.19 -5.93 -7.14
CA ARG A 137 1.43 -6.16 -7.89
C ARG A 137 1.25 -7.06 -9.09
N LYS A 138 0.46 -8.14 -8.94
CA LYS A 138 0.18 -9.06 -10.05
C LYS A 138 -0.56 -8.32 -11.16
N LEU A 139 -1.58 -7.54 -10.82
CA LEU A 139 -2.41 -6.81 -11.77
C LEU A 139 -1.61 -5.74 -12.53
N ILE A 140 -0.80 -4.96 -11.81
CA ILE A 140 0.04 -3.93 -12.42
C ILE A 140 1.08 -4.55 -13.36
N ARG A 141 1.65 -5.71 -13.02
CA ARG A 141 2.56 -6.45 -13.93
C ARG A 141 1.86 -6.86 -15.23
N VAL A 142 0.64 -7.38 -15.14
CA VAL A 142 -0.17 -7.74 -16.32
C VAL A 142 -0.43 -6.52 -17.20
N ILE A 143 -0.70 -5.35 -16.61
CA ILE A 143 -0.86 -4.08 -17.35
C ILE A 143 0.44 -3.71 -18.06
N ILE A 144 1.58 -3.79 -17.38
CA ILE A 144 2.90 -3.48 -17.96
C ILE A 144 3.22 -4.43 -19.12
N GLU A 145 3.01 -5.74 -18.94
CA GLU A 145 3.26 -6.76 -19.96
C GLU A 145 2.37 -6.56 -21.18
N THR A 146 1.08 -6.29 -20.97
CA THR A 146 0.13 -5.97 -22.05
C THR A 146 0.55 -4.74 -22.82
N TYR A 147 0.97 -3.68 -22.12
CA TYR A 147 1.44 -2.46 -22.77
C TYR A 147 2.71 -2.72 -23.61
N LYS A 148 3.66 -3.48 -23.07
CA LYS A 148 4.92 -3.82 -23.76
C LYS A 148 4.69 -4.69 -24.99
N SER A 149 3.72 -5.60 -24.94
CA SER A 149 3.40 -6.49 -26.08
C SER A 149 2.59 -5.82 -27.19
N GLY A 150 2.18 -4.56 -27.03
CA GLY A 150 1.30 -3.88 -27.98
C GLY A 150 -0.12 -4.45 -27.99
N GLY A 151 -0.49 -5.24 -26.98
CA GLY A 151 -1.83 -5.78 -26.81
C GLY A 151 -2.86 -4.67 -26.59
N LEU A 152 -4.13 -5.00 -26.84
CA LEU A 152 -5.24 -4.07 -26.63
C LEU A 152 -5.43 -3.79 -25.13
N ILE A 153 -4.75 -2.76 -24.64
CA ILE A 153 -4.71 -2.33 -23.23
C ILE A 153 -6.11 -2.25 -22.62
N TYR A 154 -7.09 -1.71 -23.35
CA TYR A 154 -8.46 -1.59 -22.85
C TYR A 154 -9.10 -2.96 -22.55
N ARG A 155 -8.79 -4.02 -23.31
CA ARG A 155 -9.33 -5.37 -23.06
C ARG A 155 -8.74 -5.98 -21.79
N THR A 156 -7.44 -5.79 -21.57
CA THR A 156 -6.79 -6.25 -20.35
C THR A 156 -7.33 -5.51 -19.14
N LEU A 157 -7.41 -4.17 -19.19
CA LEU A 157 -7.93 -3.38 -18.07
C LEU A 157 -9.38 -3.78 -17.73
N ASP A 158 -10.21 -4.03 -18.74
CA ASP A 158 -11.62 -4.47 -18.59
C ASP A 158 -11.70 -5.85 -17.92
N SER A 159 -10.91 -6.81 -18.41
CA SER A 159 -10.82 -8.16 -17.82
C SER A 159 -10.34 -8.12 -16.36
N LEU A 160 -9.35 -7.28 -16.05
CA LEU A 160 -8.83 -7.14 -14.68
C LEU A 160 -9.85 -6.47 -13.75
N SER A 161 -10.56 -5.44 -14.22
CA SER A 161 -11.63 -4.80 -13.44
C SER A 161 -12.74 -5.79 -13.10
N VAL A 162 -13.21 -6.57 -14.09
CA VAL A 162 -14.22 -7.63 -13.87
C VAL A 162 -13.72 -8.67 -12.88
N THR A 163 -12.50 -9.18 -13.08
CA THR A 163 -11.91 -10.20 -12.20
C THR A 163 -11.81 -9.71 -10.76
N LEU A 164 -11.41 -8.46 -10.56
CA LEU A 164 -11.33 -7.89 -9.22
C LEU A 164 -12.70 -7.72 -8.56
N ASN A 165 -13.71 -7.26 -9.30
CA ASN A 165 -15.06 -7.12 -8.77
C ASN A 165 -15.59 -8.50 -8.31
N THR A 166 -15.39 -9.55 -9.12
CA THR A 166 -15.76 -10.92 -8.75
C THR A 166 -15.04 -11.40 -7.48
N ILE A 167 -13.74 -11.13 -7.35
CA ILE A 167 -12.98 -11.48 -6.13
C ILE A 167 -13.55 -10.75 -4.91
N GLN A 168 -13.84 -9.45 -5.03
CA GLN A 168 -14.40 -8.66 -3.94
C GLN A 168 -15.80 -9.12 -3.52
N ASP A 169 -16.64 -9.52 -4.47
CA ASP A 169 -17.97 -10.04 -4.20
C ASP A 169 -17.95 -11.44 -3.57
N THR A 170 -16.86 -12.19 -3.74
CA THR A 170 -16.65 -13.51 -3.11
C THR A 170 -16.09 -13.40 -1.69
N GLU A 171 -15.44 -12.28 -1.34
CA GLU A 171 -14.90 -12.03 0.01
C GLU A 171 -15.91 -11.42 1.00
N LYS A 172 -17.11 -11.03 0.54
CA LYS A 172 -18.21 -10.54 1.38
C LYS A 172 -19.09 -11.67 1.90
#